data_AF-A0A944JHT3-F1
#
_entry.id   AF-A0A944JHT3-F1
#
_cell.length_a   1.000
_cell.length_b   1.000
_cell.length_c   1.000
_cell.angle_alpha   90.00
_cell.angle_beta   90.00
_cell.angle_gamma   90.00
#
_symmetry.space_group_name_H-M   'P 1'
#
loop_
_entity.id
_entity.type
_entity.pdbx_description
1 polymer ?
#
loop_
_entity_poly.entity_id
_entity_poly.type
_entity_poly.pdbx_seq_one_letter_code
_entity_poly.pdbx_strand_id
1 'polypeptide(L)'
;MLGKELYRELRHKSGYSYTATAEYVPRDAASATLVAHADALPEKQEAMAGAFVGALAKLRAGRIDPSDLESVRARALARLDAPGLAADRLPGHAVDLLLGHRSPTVAEERAEIEAVSVESLREVAHAVWAGALLQLPGRSADRASELTAELTTDLASELAAAPTGSAETATGRRHPALADPGTVLVVGDEAVSLVTEHRRITVRYAACSLVQAYPDGARHLVGHDGFTLTIEPALYGIGPADLAPLDAAVPPSVVITVPSREPSRIPRPPRPTPARAPRAPATEPDLWFTVLLWALGAPGLLIGAAALALGYVMGDEHGQIAHDNAWFLFRLLLVAGVFVIPWGICLNRRSKSKN
;
A
#
# COMPACT_ATOMS: atom_id res chain seq x y z
N MET A 1 -27.38 6.51 13.92
CA MET A 1 -26.81 6.10 15.22
C MET A 1 -25.29 6.12 15.22
N LEU A 2 -24.61 5.32 14.38
CA LEU A 2 -23.14 5.26 14.36
C LEU A 2 -22.45 6.62 14.25
N GLY A 3 -22.87 7.49 13.32
CA GLY A 3 -22.29 8.83 13.20
C GLY A 3 -22.40 9.67 14.47
N LYS A 4 -23.49 9.52 15.25
CA LYS A 4 -23.66 10.20 16.55
C LYS A 4 -22.67 9.65 17.59
N GLU A 5 -22.50 8.33 17.62
CA GLU A 5 -21.53 7.68 18.53
C GLU A 5 -20.10 8.10 18.21
N LEU A 6 -19.70 8.03 16.94
CA LEU A 6 -18.37 8.43 16.49
C LEU A 6 -18.10 9.90 16.81
N TYR A 7 -19.07 10.79 16.57
CA TYR A 7 -18.93 12.20 16.93
C TYR A 7 -18.74 12.41 18.44
N ARG A 8 -19.50 11.68 19.27
CA ARG A 8 -19.37 11.76 20.73
C ARG A 8 -18.00 11.27 21.22
N GLU A 9 -17.57 10.09 20.77
CA GLU A 9 -16.33 9.48 21.25
C GLU A 9 -15.09 10.17 20.67
N LEU A 10 -15.04 10.39 19.36
CA LEU A 10 -13.82 10.85 18.69
C LEU A 10 -13.63 12.36 18.78
N ARG A 11 -14.72 13.15 18.74
CA ARG A 11 -14.64 14.60 18.72
C ARG A 11 -14.93 15.22 20.09
N HIS A 12 -16.05 14.87 20.71
CA HIS A 12 -16.47 15.54 21.95
C HIS A 12 -15.69 15.09 23.19
N LYS A 13 -15.48 13.78 23.38
CA LYS A 13 -14.78 13.26 24.57
C LYS A 13 -13.26 13.32 24.44
N SER A 14 -12.74 12.85 23.30
CA SER A 14 -11.30 12.62 23.17
C SER A 14 -10.56 13.67 22.32
N GLY A 15 -11.27 14.46 21.51
CA GLY A 15 -10.68 15.48 20.65
C GLY A 15 -9.69 14.93 19.61
N TYR A 16 -9.84 13.67 19.20
CA TYR A 16 -8.94 13.00 18.26
C TYR A 16 -9.22 13.36 16.79
N SER A 17 -10.47 13.70 16.48
CA SER A 17 -10.94 13.92 15.10
C SER A 17 -11.73 15.22 14.98
N TYR A 18 -11.51 15.92 13.86
CA TYR A 18 -12.33 17.07 13.47
C TYR A 18 -13.55 16.63 12.68
N THR A 19 -13.41 15.64 11.79
CA THR A 19 -14.52 15.08 11.01
C THR A 19 -14.74 13.62 11.38
N ALA A 20 -15.85 13.30 12.04
CA ALA A 20 -16.28 11.94 12.31
C ALA A 20 -17.70 11.75 11.78
N THR A 21 -17.85 10.97 10.72
CA THR A 21 -19.15 10.80 10.04
C THR A 21 -19.40 9.35 9.64
N ALA A 22 -20.67 9.04 9.40
CA ALA A 22 -21.11 7.77 8.84
C ALA A 22 -22.23 8.01 7.84
N GLU A 23 -22.17 7.30 6.72
CA GLU A 23 -23.11 7.35 5.61
C GLU A 23 -23.63 5.94 5.33
N TYR A 24 -24.87 5.86 4.86
CA TYR A 24 -25.55 4.64 4.46
C TYR A 24 -26.07 4.81 3.03
N VAL A 25 -25.67 3.91 2.14
CA VAL A 25 -26.03 3.95 0.72
C VAL A 25 -26.59 2.59 0.32
N PRO A 26 -27.90 2.48 0.02
CA PRO A 26 -28.49 1.28 -0.56
C PRO A 26 -27.77 0.90 -1.86
N ARG A 27 -27.54 -0.40 -2.06
CA ARG A 27 -26.93 -0.94 -3.29
C ARG A 27 -27.96 -1.68 -4.13
N ASP A 28 -28.79 -2.48 -3.46
CA ASP A 28 -29.89 -3.25 -4.03
C ASP A 28 -30.91 -3.61 -2.93
N ALA A 29 -31.81 -4.56 -3.22
CA ALA A 29 -32.93 -4.92 -2.35
C ALA A 29 -32.51 -5.64 -1.07
N ALA A 30 -31.32 -6.23 -1.09
CA ALA A 30 -30.79 -7.09 -0.04
C ALA A 30 -29.54 -6.50 0.62
N SER A 31 -28.88 -5.52 -0.01
CA SER A 31 -27.59 -5.01 0.43
C SER A 31 -27.49 -3.49 0.41
N ALA A 32 -26.70 -2.99 1.37
CA ALA A 32 -26.36 -1.58 1.48
C ALA A 32 -24.92 -1.44 1.96
N THR A 33 -24.28 -0.35 1.58
CA THR A 33 -22.93 0.00 2.04
C THR A 33 -23.02 1.03 3.15
N LEU A 34 -22.39 0.73 4.27
CA LEU A 34 -22.16 1.70 5.34
C LEU A 34 -20.70 2.15 5.26
N VAL A 35 -20.48 3.46 5.12
CA VAL A 35 -19.15 4.06 5.11
C VAL A 35 -19.03 4.95 6.33
N ALA A 36 -18.05 4.69 7.19
CA ALA A 36 -17.73 5.57 8.30
C ALA A 36 -16.25 5.97 8.20
N HIS A 37 -15.97 7.26 8.41
CA HIS A 37 -14.61 7.78 8.36
C HIS A 37 -14.38 8.80 9.47
N ALA A 38 -13.14 8.82 9.93
CA ALA A 38 -12.63 9.82 10.85
C ALA A 38 -11.23 10.25 10.45
N ASP A 39 -10.93 11.54 10.59
CA ASP A 39 -9.58 12.07 10.44
C ASP A 39 -8.83 12.08 11.78
N ALA A 40 -7.51 12.04 11.72
CA ALA A 40 -6.66 12.20 12.89
C ALA A 40 -5.30 12.77 12.47
N LEU A 41 -4.70 13.55 13.36
CA LEU A 41 -3.27 13.88 13.27
C LEU A 41 -2.44 12.60 13.39
N PRO A 42 -1.26 12.50 12.73
CA PRO A 42 -0.41 11.31 12.76
C PRO A 42 -0.15 10.77 14.17
N GLU A 43 0.06 11.66 15.14
CA GLU A 43 0.37 11.32 16.54
C GLU A 43 -0.84 10.80 17.33
N LYS A 44 -2.06 10.90 16.76
CA LYS A 44 -3.33 10.47 17.38
C LYS A 44 -4.00 9.32 16.63
N GLN A 45 -3.42 8.83 15.54
CA GLN A 45 -4.03 7.80 14.69
C GLN A 45 -4.32 6.50 15.44
N GLU A 46 -3.44 6.07 16.33
CA GLU A 46 -3.57 4.85 17.14
C GLU A 46 -4.78 4.92 18.07
N ALA A 47 -4.80 5.96 18.91
CA ALA A 47 -5.89 6.20 19.85
C ALA A 47 -7.22 6.46 19.13
N MET A 48 -7.19 7.13 17.98
CA MET A 48 -8.38 7.33 17.14
C MET A 48 -8.90 6.00 16.60
N ALA A 49 -8.04 5.15 16.03
CA ALA A 49 -8.44 3.85 15.51
C ALA A 49 -9.05 2.97 16.61
N GLY A 50 -8.44 2.96 17.81
CA GLY A 50 -8.99 2.27 18.98
C GLY A 50 -10.37 2.77 19.39
N ALA A 51 -10.54 4.08 19.50
CA ALA A 51 -11.83 4.66 19.84
C ALA A 51 -12.89 4.43 18.74
N PHE A 52 -12.48 4.42 17.46
CA PHE A 52 -13.36 4.16 16.32
C PHE A 52 -13.90 2.72 16.35
N VAL A 53 -13.01 1.74 16.48
CA VAL A 53 -13.39 0.33 16.60
C VAL A 53 -14.20 0.10 17.88
N GLY A 54 -13.84 0.76 18.98
CA GLY A 54 -14.58 0.73 20.24
C GLY A 54 -16.03 1.22 20.11
N ALA A 55 -16.28 2.26 19.32
CA ALA A 55 -17.64 2.75 19.04
C ALA A 55 -18.49 1.68 18.32
N LEU A 56 -17.93 1.00 17.31
CA LEU A 56 -18.60 -0.10 16.62
C LEU A 56 -18.86 -1.29 17.56
N ALA A 57 -17.86 -1.67 18.37
CA ALA A 57 -17.98 -2.75 19.34
C ALA A 57 -19.03 -2.46 20.42
N LYS A 58 -19.17 -1.20 20.84
CA LYS A 58 -20.20 -0.75 21.77
C LYS A 58 -21.60 -0.94 21.19
N LEU A 59 -21.82 -0.55 19.93
CA LEU A 59 -23.11 -0.76 19.23
C LEU A 59 -23.41 -2.25 19.06
N ARG A 60 -22.40 -3.05 18.67
CA ARG A 60 -22.51 -4.52 18.56
C ARG A 60 -22.91 -5.18 19.88
N ALA A 61 -22.39 -4.68 20.99
CA ALA A 61 -22.77 -5.15 22.33
C ALA A 61 -24.17 -4.67 22.79
N GLY A 62 -24.91 -3.95 21.95
CA GLY A 62 -26.22 -3.38 22.32
C GLY A 62 -26.14 -2.26 23.37
N ARG A 63 -24.94 -1.72 23.63
CA ARG A 63 -24.72 -0.66 24.64
C ARG A 63 -25.12 0.70 24.08
N ILE A 64 -26.40 0.86 23.79
CA ILE A 64 -27.02 2.04 23.19
C ILE A 64 -27.85 2.74 24.26
N ASP A 65 -27.61 4.03 24.47
CA ASP A 65 -28.43 4.84 25.36
C ASP A 65 -29.84 4.99 24.76
N PRO A 66 -30.93 4.63 25.47
CA PRO A 66 -32.29 4.80 24.97
C PRO A 66 -32.59 6.24 24.53
N SER A 67 -32.04 7.24 25.23
CA SER A 67 -32.21 8.65 24.86
C SER A 67 -31.52 9.01 23.54
N ASP A 68 -30.44 8.31 23.18
CA ASP A 68 -29.77 8.48 21.89
C ASP A 68 -30.63 7.94 20.74
N LEU A 69 -31.25 6.77 20.95
CA LEU A 69 -32.19 6.20 19.97
C LEU A 69 -33.37 7.13 19.76
N GLU A 70 -34.04 7.58 20.83
CA GLU A 70 -35.18 8.49 20.72
C GLU A 70 -34.80 9.81 20.05
N SER A 71 -33.62 10.35 20.36
CA SER A 71 -33.11 11.57 19.71
C SER A 71 -32.91 11.38 18.20
N VAL A 72 -32.38 10.24 17.76
CA VAL A 72 -32.20 9.94 16.33
C VAL A 72 -33.52 9.65 15.65
N ARG A 73 -34.44 8.93 16.31
CA ARG A 73 -35.80 8.67 15.82
C ARG A 73 -36.56 9.98 15.63
N ALA A 74 -36.59 10.85 16.65
CA ALA A 74 -37.25 12.15 16.57
C ALA A 74 -36.70 12.99 15.41
N ARG A 75 -35.38 13.00 15.20
CA ARG A 75 -34.76 13.70 14.06
C ARG A 75 -35.17 13.08 12.71
N ALA A 76 -35.26 11.77 12.61
CA ALA A 76 -35.68 11.08 11.39
C ALA A 76 -37.16 11.39 11.08
N LEU A 77 -38.04 11.29 12.08
CA LEU A 77 -39.46 11.62 11.96
C LEU A 77 -39.69 13.08 11.56
N ALA A 78 -38.95 14.03 12.15
CA ALA A 78 -39.07 15.44 11.82
C ALA A 78 -38.74 15.75 10.34
N ARG A 79 -37.92 14.94 9.67
CA ARG A 79 -37.67 15.08 8.22
C ARG A 79 -38.90 14.77 7.39
N LEU A 80 -39.78 13.89 7.86
CA LEU A 80 -41.04 13.55 7.18
C LEU A 80 -42.09 14.67 7.29
N ASP A 81 -41.86 15.66 8.14
CA ASP A 81 -42.74 16.81 8.31
C ASP A 81 -42.17 18.08 7.63
N ALA A 82 -41.01 17.98 6.96
CA ALA A 82 -40.34 19.10 6.34
C ALA A 82 -41.10 19.65 5.11
N PRO A 83 -41.21 20.98 4.96
CA PRO A 83 -41.69 21.58 3.72
C PRO A 83 -40.80 21.14 2.56
N GLY A 84 -41.39 20.57 1.51
CA GLY A 84 -40.63 20.10 0.34
C GLY A 84 -40.25 18.61 0.36
N LEU A 85 -40.68 17.83 1.36
CA LEU A 85 -40.44 16.39 1.43
C LEU A 85 -40.69 15.67 0.10
N ALA A 86 -41.78 16.01 -0.60
CA ALA A 86 -42.12 15.39 -1.88
C ALA A 86 -41.00 15.57 -2.93
N ALA A 87 -40.39 16.76 -3.01
CA ALA A 87 -39.28 17.02 -3.93
C ALA A 87 -38.01 16.31 -3.46
N ASP A 88 -37.70 16.35 -2.16
CA ASP A 88 -36.52 15.71 -1.57
C ASP A 88 -36.52 14.19 -1.74
N ARG A 89 -37.69 13.57 -1.87
CA ARG A 89 -37.86 12.13 -2.10
C ARG A 89 -37.71 11.71 -3.55
N LEU A 90 -37.76 12.62 -4.53
CA LEU A 90 -37.73 12.25 -5.95
C LEU A 90 -36.46 11.48 -6.35
N PRO A 91 -35.24 11.87 -5.90
CA PRO A 91 -34.04 11.10 -6.19
C PRO A 91 -34.11 9.68 -5.64
N GLY A 92 -34.63 9.50 -4.41
CA GLY A 92 -34.81 8.18 -3.79
C GLY A 92 -35.76 7.30 -4.59
N HIS A 93 -36.93 7.84 -5.00
CA HIS A 93 -37.88 7.10 -5.85
C HIS A 93 -37.28 6.70 -7.21
N ALA A 94 -36.47 7.57 -7.82
CA ALA A 94 -35.81 7.24 -9.07
C ALA A 94 -34.82 6.08 -8.89
N VAL A 95 -34.05 6.09 -7.80
CA VAL A 95 -33.14 4.98 -7.45
C VAL A 95 -33.92 3.70 -7.18
N ASP A 96 -34.99 3.76 -6.37
CA ASP A 96 -35.84 2.61 -6.10
C ASP A 96 -36.40 2.00 -7.39
N LEU A 97 -36.90 2.84 -8.30
CA LEU A 97 -37.41 2.39 -9.59
C LEU A 97 -36.33 1.72 -10.45
N LEU A 98 -35.11 2.25 -10.46
CA LEU A 98 -33.98 1.66 -11.19
C LEU A 98 -33.52 0.32 -10.58
N LEU A 99 -33.59 0.18 -9.26
CA LEU A 99 -33.19 -1.02 -8.53
C LEU A 99 -34.34 -2.03 -8.34
N GLY A 100 -35.55 -1.72 -8.84
CA GLY A 100 -36.73 -2.56 -8.70
C GLY A 100 -37.30 -2.61 -7.27
N HIS A 101 -37.06 -1.57 -6.48
CA HIS A 101 -37.56 -1.44 -5.12
C HIS A 101 -38.93 -0.76 -5.07
N ARG A 102 -39.69 -1.15 -4.06
CA ARG A 102 -40.90 -0.44 -3.68
C ARG A 102 -40.50 0.77 -2.83
N SER A 103 -40.89 1.97 -3.24
CA SER A 103 -40.81 3.15 -2.37
C SER A 103 -41.95 3.12 -1.34
N PRO A 104 -41.66 3.16 -0.02
CA PRO A 104 -42.69 3.18 1.01
C PRO A 104 -43.45 4.50 0.98
N THR A 105 -44.72 4.47 1.40
CA THR A 105 -45.47 5.69 1.68
C THR A 105 -44.91 6.40 2.91
N VAL A 106 -45.22 7.69 3.09
CA VAL A 106 -44.79 8.46 4.28
C VAL A 106 -45.29 7.81 5.58
N ALA A 107 -46.51 7.27 5.58
CA ALA A 107 -47.07 6.58 6.74
C ALA A 107 -46.34 5.28 7.07
N GLU A 108 -45.96 4.51 6.04
CA GLU A 108 -45.17 3.28 6.21
C GLU A 108 -43.76 3.59 6.73
N GLU A 109 -43.07 4.56 6.13
CA GLU A 109 -41.74 4.97 6.59
C GLU A 109 -41.75 5.49 8.03
N ARG A 110 -42.81 6.22 8.42
CA ARG A 110 -43.01 6.65 9.81
C ARG A 110 -43.15 5.43 10.75
N ALA A 111 -44.00 4.47 10.39
CA ALA A 111 -44.19 3.26 11.17
C ALA A 111 -42.90 2.43 11.28
N GLU A 112 -42.13 2.33 10.19
CA GLU A 112 -40.83 1.65 10.18
C GLU A 112 -39.82 2.33 11.12
N ILE A 113 -39.71 3.67 11.07
CA ILE A 113 -38.82 4.44 11.97
C ILE A 113 -39.23 4.28 13.44
N GLU A 114 -40.53 4.27 13.73
CA GLU A 114 -41.06 4.07 15.08
C GLU A 114 -40.81 2.64 15.60
N ALA A 115 -40.85 1.64 14.72
CA ALA A 115 -40.61 0.24 15.05
C ALA A 115 -39.13 -0.08 15.33
N VAL A 116 -38.17 0.75 14.91
CA VAL A 116 -36.73 0.52 15.14
C VAL A 116 -36.45 0.40 16.63
N SER A 117 -35.92 -0.74 17.06
CA SER A 117 -35.56 -1.01 18.46
C SER A 117 -34.05 -1.05 18.68
N VAL A 118 -33.62 -1.08 19.94
CA VAL A 118 -32.20 -1.33 20.28
C VAL A 118 -31.74 -2.69 19.78
N GLU A 119 -32.61 -3.71 19.82
CA GLU A 119 -32.28 -5.05 19.32
C GLU A 119 -32.08 -5.04 17.80
N SER A 120 -32.94 -4.34 17.06
CA SER A 120 -32.78 -4.15 15.61
C SER A 120 -31.44 -3.48 15.27
N LEU A 121 -31.01 -2.49 16.05
CA LEU A 121 -29.71 -1.85 15.87
C LEU A 121 -28.54 -2.77 16.21
N ARG A 122 -28.70 -3.62 17.22
CA ARG A 122 -27.71 -4.61 17.61
C ARG A 122 -27.51 -5.66 16.51
N GLU A 123 -28.60 -6.16 15.93
CA GLU A 123 -28.57 -7.09 14.80
C GLU A 123 -27.83 -6.48 13.60
N VAL A 124 -28.17 -5.24 13.22
CA VAL A 124 -27.47 -4.52 12.16
C VAL A 124 -25.99 -4.30 12.50
N ALA A 125 -25.67 -3.97 13.76
CA ALA A 125 -24.27 -3.79 14.18
C ALA A 125 -23.47 -5.10 14.13
N HIS A 126 -24.08 -6.26 14.40
CA HIS A 126 -23.46 -7.57 14.20
C HIS A 126 -23.20 -7.84 12.71
N ALA A 127 -24.18 -7.56 11.85
CA ALA A 127 -24.02 -7.73 10.40
C ALA A 127 -22.91 -6.83 9.84
N VAL A 128 -22.88 -5.56 10.26
CA VAL A 128 -21.83 -4.60 9.89
C VAL A 128 -20.46 -5.09 10.36
N TRP A 129 -20.35 -5.54 11.62
CA TRP A 129 -19.08 -6.03 12.15
C TRP A 129 -18.53 -7.24 11.37
N ALA A 130 -19.40 -8.17 10.99
CA ALA A 130 -19.01 -9.38 10.27
C ALA A 130 -18.48 -9.12 8.85
N GLY A 131 -18.90 -8.01 8.21
CA GLY A 131 -18.53 -7.66 6.83
C GLY A 131 -17.69 -6.38 6.69
N ALA A 132 -17.29 -5.74 7.78
CA ALA A 132 -16.59 -4.46 7.73
C ALA A 132 -15.14 -4.62 7.28
N LEU A 133 -14.67 -3.66 6.47
CA LEU A 133 -13.26 -3.45 6.17
C LEU A 133 -12.79 -2.17 6.85
N LEU A 134 -11.66 -2.25 7.55
CA LEU A 134 -11.01 -1.10 8.17
C LEU A 134 -9.75 -0.74 7.38
N GLN A 135 -9.66 0.51 6.94
CA GLN A 135 -8.48 1.06 6.29
C GLN A 135 -7.84 2.12 7.16
N LEU A 136 -6.52 1.99 7.39
CA LEU A 136 -5.72 2.97 8.13
C LEU A 136 -4.58 3.48 7.24
N PRO A 137 -4.66 4.72 6.74
CA PRO A 137 -3.63 5.27 5.87
C PRO A 137 -2.26 5.33 6.54
N GLY A 138 -1.19 5.03 5.78
CA GLY A 138 0.19 5.22 6.23
C GLY A 138 0.76 4.09 7.10
N ARG A 139 0.04 2.98 7.31
CA ARG A 139 0.57 1.77 7.96
C ARG A 139 0.88 0.69 6.91
N SER A 140 2.05 0.06 7.03
CA SER A 140 2.35 -1.20 6.33
C SER A 140 1.53 -2.33 6.95
N ALA A 141 1.36 -3.44 6.22
CA ALA A 141 0.69 -4.63 6.73
C ALA A 141 1.27 -5.12 8.08
N ASP A 142 2.59 -4.99 8.26
CA ASP A 142 3.30 -5.38 9.48
C ASP A 142 2.86 -4.57 10.71
N ARG A 143 2.59 -3.27 10.56
CA ARG A 143 2.11 -2.40 11.66
C ARG A 143 0.60 -2.47 11.91
N ALA A 144 -0.17 -3.03 10.98
CA ALA A 144 -1.58 -3.30 11.23
C ALA A 144 -1.72 -4.38 12.32
N SER A 145 -0.82 -5.36 12.33
CA SER A 145 -0.76 -6.40 13.37
C SER A 145 -0.37 -5.87 14.75
N GLU A 146 0.42 -4.77 14.80
CA GLU A 146 0.80 -4.09 16.05
C GLU A 146 -0.37 -3.28 16.63
N LEU A 147 -1.15 -2.60 15.79
CA LEU A 147 -2.38 -1.94 16.25
C LEU A 147 -3.36 -2.93 16.86
N THR A 148 -3.47 -4.10 16.24
CA THR A 148 -4.27 -5.19 16.77
C THR A 148 -3.80 -5.56 18.18
N ALA A 149 -2.50 -5.57 18.47
CA ALA A 149 -1.98 -5.87 19.82
C ALA A 149 -2.26 -4.78 20.88
N GLU A 150 -2.45 -3.51 20.48
CA GLU A 150 -2.76 -2.39 21.39
C GLU A 150 -4.26 -2.17 21.64
N LEU A 151 -5.11 -2.69 20.75
CA LEU A 151 -6.53 -2.84 21.03
C LEU A 151 -6.70 -3.83 22.18
N THR A 152 -7.68 -3.61 23.08
CA THR A 152 -7.97 -4.54 24.17
C THR A 152 -8.00 -5.99 23.66
N THR A 153 -7.27 -6.88 24.33
CA THR A 153 -6.88 -8.22 23.87
C THR A 153 -8.02 -9.05 23.27
N ASP A 154 -9.24 -8.85 23.74
CA ASP A 154 -10.44 -9.54 23.23
C ASP A 154 -10.83 -9.07 21.83
N LEU A 155 -10.82 -7.76 21.57
CA LEU A 155 -11.28 -7.16 20.30
C LEU A 155 -10.21 -7.28 19.20
N ALA A 156 -8.95 -7.26 19.60
CA ALA A 156 -7.78 -7.54 18.78
C ALA A 156 -7.90 -8.89 18.05
N SER A 157 -8.24 -9.93 18.79
CA SER A 157 -8.27 -11.31 18.27
C SER A 157 -9.27 -11.53 17.13
N GLU A 158 -10.27 -10.64 17.01
CA GLU A 158 -11.32 -10.72 16.00
C GLU A 158 -10.97 -9.95 14.70
N LEU A 159 -9.94 -9.10 14.71
CA LEU A 159 -9.52 -8.33 13.55
C LEU A 159 -8.44 -9.07 12.78
N ALA A 160 -8.78 -9.54 11.58
CA ALA A 160 -7.84 -10.15 10.66
C ALA A 160 -7.32 -9.16 9.62
N ALA A 161 -6.05 -9.27 9.25
CA ALA A 161 -5.50 -8.51 8.12
C ALA A 161 -6.21 -8.94 6.83
N ALA A 162 -6.65 -7.97 6.03
CA ALA A 162 -7.26 -8.23 4.74
C ALA A 162 -6.23 -8.90 3.81
N PRO A 163 -6.62 -9.96 3.05
CA PRO A 163 -5.72 -10.59 2.09
C PRO A 163 -5.21 -9.60 1.05
N THR A 164 -3.88 -9.53 0.88
CA THR A 164 -3.22 -8.68 -0.13
C THR A 164 -2.82 -9.45 -1.39
N GLY A 165 -3.00 -10.77 -1.38
CA GLY A 165 -2.78 -11.66 -2.49
C GLY A 165 -3.62 -12.94 -2.36
N SER A 166 -3.73 -13.67 -3.46
CA SER A 166 -4.44 -14.94 -3.52
C SER A 166 -3.58 -16.08 -2.96
N ALA A 167 -4.22 -17.06 -2.32
CA ALA A 167 -3.51 -18.26 -1.85
C ALA A 167 -3.02 -19.12 -3.03
N GLU A 168 -3.85 -19.23 -4.06
CA GLU A 168 -3.64 -20.11 -5.21
C GLU A 168 -3.26 -19.33 -6.47
N THR A 169 -2.62 -20.03 -7.40
CA THR A 169 -2.32 -19.54 -8.75
C THR A 169 -3.07 -20.39 -9.76
N ALA A 170 -3.61 -19.76 -10.80
CA ALA A 170 -4.23 -20.44 -11.93
C ALA A 170 -3.22 -21.41 -12.57
N THR A 171 -3.75 -22.53 -13.06
CA THR A 171 -2.98 -23.47 -13.87
C THR A 171 -3.27 -23.19 -15.34
N GLY A 172 -2.24 -22.96 -16.15
CA GLY A 172 -2.43 -22.60 -17.55
C GLY A 172 -1.17 -22.11 -18.26
N ARG A 173 -1.38 -21.44 -19.39
CA ARG A 173 -0.30 -20.88 -20.22
C ARG A 173 0.30 -19.66 -19.53
N ARG A 174 1.64 -19.61 -19.51
CA ARG A 174 2.41 -18.53 -18.90
C ARG A 174 2.83 -17.51 -19.95
N HIS A 175 2.56 -16.24 -19.68
CA HIS A 175 2.90 -15.10 -20.51
C HIS A 175 3.75 -14.13 -19.69
N PRO A 176 5.08 -14.16 -19.83
CA PRO A 176 5.95 -13.21 -19.14
C PRO A 176 5.69 -11.79 -19.64
N ALA A 177 5.74 -10.80 -18.75
CA ALA A 177 5.62 -9.41 -19.16
C ALA A 177 6.83 -9.01 -20.00
N LEU A 178 6.58 -8.24 -21.07
CA LEU A 178 7.63 -7.77 -21.99
C LEU A 178 8.56 -6.73 -21.35
N ALA A 179 8.08 -6.03 -20.32
CA ALA A 179 8.79 -4.94 -19.64
C ALA A 179 9.40 -5.33 -18.29
N ASP A 180 8.86 -6.36 -17.64
CA ASP A 180 9.19 -6.74 -16.27
C ASP A 180 9.38 -8.26 -16.17
N PRO A 181 10.64 -8.74 -16.19
CA PRO A 181 10.94 -10.17 -16.12
C PRO A 181 10.42 -10.87 -14.85
N GLY A 182 10.15 -10.12 -13.77
CA GLY A 182 9.62 -10.66 -12.52
C GLY A 182 8.10 -10.87 -12.52
N THR A 183 7.41 -10.42 -13.58
CA THR A 183 5.94 -10.48 -13.68
C THR A 183 5.50 -11.45 -14.77
N VAL A 184 4.60 -12.37 -14.42
CA VAL A 184 4.05 -13.37 -15.32
C VAL A 184 2.53 -13.41 -15.20
N LEU A 185 1.84 -13.30 -16.33
CA LEU A 185 0.41 -13.59 -16.42
C LEU A 185 0.23 -15.08 -16.72
N VAL A 186 -0.65 -15.76 -15.99
CA VAL A 186 -1.03 -17.15 -16.23
C VAL A 186 -2.50 -17.19 -16.63
N VAL A 187 -2.77 -17.61 -17.86
CA VAL A 187 -4.13 -17.75 -18.38
C VAL A 187 -4.48 -19.22 -18.40
N GLY A 188 -5.42 -19.62 -17.54
CA GLY A 188 -5.95 -20.97 -17.47
C GLY A 188 -7.39 -21.06 -17.97
N ASP A 189 -7.93 -22.27 -17.91
CA ASP A 189 -9.31 -22.56 -18.36
C ASP A 189 -10.37 -22.11 -17.32
N GLU A 190 -10.01 -22.02 -16.04
CA GLU A 190 -10.92 -21.66 -14.95
C GLU A 190 -10.60 -20.33 -14.25
N ALA A 191 -9.38 -19.83 -14.44
CA ALA A 191 -8.90 -18.63 -13.77
C ALA A 191 -7.75 -17.98 -14.53
N VAL A 192 -7.54 -16.70 -14.23
CA VAL A 192 -6.35 -15.94 -14.64
C VAL A 192 -5.60 -15.48 -13.40
N SER A 193 -4.27 -15.55 -13.45
CA SER A 193 -3.41 -15.05 -12.38
C SER A 193 -2.34 -14.10 -12.88
N LEU A 194 -2.08 -13.06 -12.09
CA LEU A 194 -0.88 -12.23 -12.20
C LEU A 194 0.06 -12.62 -11.07
N VAL A 195 1.24 -13.10 -11.42
CA VAL A 195 2.28 -13.53 -10.47
C VAL A 195 3.45 -12.57 -10.57
N THR A 196 3.84 -11.98 -9.45
CA THR A 196 5.08 -11.23 -9.30
C THR A 196 5.96 -11.90 -8.25
N GLU A 197 7.16 -11.37 -8.01
CA GLU A 197 8.07 -11.87 -6.97
C GLU A 197 7.43 -11.87 -5.56
N HIS A 198 6.61 -10.87 -5.25
CA HIS A 198 6.10 -10.64 -3.89
C HIS A 198 4.61 -10.98 -3.71
N ARG A 199 3.86 -11.11 -4.81
CA ARG A 199 2.41 -11.34 -4.72
C ARG A 199 1.90 -12.15 -5.89
N ARG A 200 0.77 -12.81 -5.66
CA ARG A 200 -0.06 -13.40 -6.71
C ARG A 200 -1.48 -12.89 -6.55
N ILE A 201 -2.12 -12.60 -7.66
CA ILE A 201 -3.52 -12.17 -7.74
C ILE A 201 -4.20 -13.10 -8.72
N THR A 202 -5.27 -13.76 -8.30
CA THR A 202 -5.99 -14.76 -9.09
C THR A 202 -7.46 -14.40 -9.10
N VAL A 203 -8.05 -14.34 -10.30
CA VAL A 203 -9.49 -14.17 -10.49
C VAL A 203 -10.03 -15.43 -11.15
N ARG A 204 -10.91 -16.14 -10.44
CA ARG A 204 -11.63 -17.30 -10.99
C ARG A 204 -12.80 -16.82 -11.84
N TYR A 205 -12.97 -17.36 -13.03
CA TYR A 205 -13.99 -16.89 -13.98
C TYR A 205 -15.41 -17.09 -13.45
N ALA A 206 -15.66 -18.21 -12.76
CA ALA A 206 -16.95 -18.51 -12.12
C ALA A 206 -17.27 -17.63 -10.89
N ALA A 207 -16.26 -16.96 -10.31
CA ALA A 207 -16.40 -16.09 -9.14
C ALA A 207 -16.01 -14.65 -9.49
N CYS A 208 -16.42 -14.20 -10.67
CA CYS A 208 -16.13 -12.87 -11.20
C CYS A 208 -17.39 -12.00 -11.16
N SER A 209 -17.28 -10.80 -10.58
CA SER A 209 -18.39 -9.83 -10.53
C SER A 209 -18.48 -9.00 -11.80
N LEU A 210 -17.37 -8.80 -12.50
CA LEU A 210 -17.29 -7.96 -13.68
C LEU A 210 -16.10 -8.36 -14.55
N VAL A 211 -16.34 -8.46 -15.85
CA VAL A 211 -15.31 -8.46 -16.89
C VAL A 211 -15.59 -7.35 -17.88
N GLN A 212 -14.70 -6.38 -17.96
CA GLN A 212 -14.71 -5.40 -19.03
C GLN A 212 -13.90 -5.94 -20.21
N ALA A 213 -14.56 -6.10 -21.35
CA ALA A 213 -13.94 -6.55 -22.60
C ALA A 213 -13.72 -5.35 -23.53
N TYR A 214 -12.47 -5.13 -23.92
CA TYR A 214 -12.08 -4.06 -24.82
C TYR A 214 -11.83 -4.61 -26.24
N PRO A 215 -12.15 -3.84 -27.30
CA PRO A 215 -11.93 -4.27 -28.69
C PRO A 215 -10.47 -4.54 -29.08
N ASP A 216 -9.51 -3.97 -28.35
CA ASP A 216 -8.08 -4.20 -28.53
C ASP A 216 -7.57 -5.47 -27.82
N GLY A 217 -8.48 -6.27 -27.26
CA GLY A 217 -8.20 -7.52 -26.58
C GLY A 217 -7.95 -7.37 -25.08
N ALA A 218 -7.91 -6.15 -24.52
CA ALA A 218 -7.74 -6.01 -23.09
C ALA A 218 -8.95 -6.56 -22.32
N ARG A 219 -8.67 -7.07 -21.12
CA ARG A 219 -9.68 -7.56 -20.17
C ARG A 219 -9.40 -6.94 -18.81
N HIS A 220 -10.43 -6.45 -18.15
CA HIS A 220 -10.33 -6.04 -16.75
C HIS A 220 -11.35 -6.84 -15.94
N LEU A 221 -10.85 -7.67 -15.03
CA LEU A 221 -11.62 -8.62 -14.27
C LEU A 221 -11.64 -8.21 -12.80
N VAL A 222 -12.81 -8.30 -12.17
CA VAL A 222 -13.02 -8.08 -10.74
C VAL A 222 -13.61 -9.36 -10.13
N GLY A 223 -12.89 -9.98 -9.20
CA GLY A 223 -13.35 -11.15 -8.44
C GLY A 223 -14.37 -10.77 -7.36
N HIS A 224 -15.14 -11.76 -6.89
CA HIS A 224 -16.07 -11.59 -5.76
C HIS A 224 -15.37 -11.21 -4.45
N ASP A 225 -14.08 -11.52 -4.33
CA ASP A 225 -13.20 -11.16 -3.22
C ASP A 225 -12.59 -9.75 -3.35
N GLY A 226 -12.94 -9.02 -4.41
CA GLY A 226 -12.45 -7.68 -4.71
C GLY A 226 -11.08 -7.65 -5.39
N PHE A 227 -10.41 -8.80 -5.58
CA PHE A 227 -9.18 -8.82 -6.36
C PHE A 227 -9.45 -8.43 -7.80
N THR A 228 -8.60 -7.56 -8.31
CA THR A 228 -8.76 -6.98 -9.65
C THR A 228 -7.53 -7.26 -10.48
N LEU A 229 -7.73 -7.70 -11.72
CA LEU A 229 -6.67 -8.01 -12.66
C LEU A 229 -6.97 -7.38 -14.02
N THR A 230 -5.98 -6.68 -14.58
CA THR A 230 -6.05 -6.16 -15.94
C THR A 230 -5.08 -6.92 -16.83
N ILE A 231 -5.59 -7.47 -17.93
CA ILE A 231 -4.83 -8.08 -19.00
C ILE A 231 -4.67 -7.06 -20.11
N GLU A 232 -3.42 -6.69 -20.41
CA GLU A 232 -3.07 -5.82 -21.52
C GLU A 232 -2.28 -6.62 -22.57
N PRO A 233 -2.92 -7.10 -23.65
CA PRO A 233 -2.28 -8.04 -24.58
C PRO A 233 -0.94 -7.54 -25.13
N ALA A 234 -0.84 -6.24 -25.40
CA ALA A 234 0.37 -5.58 -25.89
C ALA A 234 1.55 -5.64 -24.90
N LEU A 235 1.32 -5.83 -23.60
CA LEU A 235 2.37 -5.92 -22.57
C LEU A 235 2.85 -7.36 -22.31
N TYR A 236 2.12 -8.36 -22.81
CA TYR A 236 2.39 -9.78 -22.55
C TYR A 236 2.57 -10.62 -23.83
N GLY A 237 2.47 -10.00 -25.01
CA GLY A 237 2.56 -10.70 -26.30
C GLY A 237 1.44 -11.71 -26.52
N ILE A 238 0.25 -11.43 -25.96
CA ILE A 238 -0.91 -12.31 -25.97
C ILE A 238 -1.75 -12.03 -27.21
N GLY A 239 -2.15 -13.08 -27.92
CA GLY A 239 -3.08 -13.00 -29.05
C GLY A 239 -4.51 -13.38 -28.66
N PRO A 240 -5.49 -13.19 -29.58
CA PRO A 240 -6.88 -13.58 -29.32
C PRO A 240 -7.06 -15.06 -28.97
N ALA A 241 -6.25 -15.94 -29.56
CA ALA A 241 -6.30 -17.39 -29.29
C ALA A 241 -5.91 -17.75 -27.84
N ASP A 242 -5.04 -16.95 -27.21
CA ASP A 242 -4.62 -17.14 -25.83
C ASP A 242 -5.73 -16.74 -24.83
N LEU A 243 -6.60 -15.79 -25.22
CA LEU A 243 -7.71 -15.30 -24.40
C LEU A 243 -9.03 -16.05 -24.64
N ALA A 244 -9.11 -16.84 -25.70
CA ALA A 244 -10.32 -17.61 -26.01
C ALA A 244 -10.81 -18.50 -24.85
N PRO A 245 -9.95 -19.17 -24.05
CA PRO A 245 -10.41 -19.93 -22.88
C PRO A 245 -11.09 -19.05 -21.83
N LEU A 246 -10.53 -17.86 -21.56
CA LEU A 246 -11.12 -16.88 -20.65
C LEU A 246 -12.49 -16.43 -21.16
N ASP A 247 -12.56 -16.02 -22.43
CA ASP A 247 -13.79 -15.51 -23.03
C ASP A 247 -14.90 -16.57 -23.07
N ALA A 248 -14.54 -17.86 -23.17
CA ALA A 248 -15.48 -18.97 -23.15
C ALA A 248 -15.96 -19.35 -21.73
N ALA A 249 -15.10 -19.19 -20.72
CA ALA A 249 -15.39 -19.65 -19.36
C ALA A 249 -16.05 -18.59 -18.46
N VAL A 250 -15.93 -17.29 -18.81
CA VAL A 250 -16.59 -16.21 -18.06
C VAL A 250 -18.10 -16.21 -18.36
N PRO A 251 -18.97 -16.14 -17.33
CA PRO A 251 -20.41 -16.01 -17.53
C PRO A 251 -20.77 -14.76 -18.36
N PRO A 252 -21.58 -14.87 -19.43
CA PRO A 252 -21.92 -13.72 -20.28
C PRO A 252 -22.60 -12.57 -19.52
N SER A 253 -23.29 -12.87 -18.42
CA SER A 253 -23.99 -11.87 -17.58
C SER A 253 -23.07 -10.90 -16.86
N VAL A 254 -21.77 -11.21 -16.72
CA VAL A 254 -20.80 -10.33 -16.05
C VAL A 254 -19.89 -9.60 -17.03
N VAL A 255 -20.06 -9.85 -18.35
CA VAL A 255 -19.24 -9.24 -19.39
C VAL A 255 -19.85 -7.93 -19.85
N ILE A 256 -19.09 -6.85 -19.73
CA ILE A 256 -19.42 -5.53 -20.27
C ILE A 256 -18.48 -5.23 -21.43
N THR A 257 -19.04 -4.98 -22.61
CA THR A 257 -18.25 -4.50 -23.75
C THR A 257 -17.98 -3.01 -23.58
N VAL A 258 -16.71 -2.63 -23.50
CA VAL A 258 -16.29 -1.24 -23.36
C VAL A 258 -16.00 -0.66 -24.75
N PRO A 259 -16.33 0.62 -25.02
CA PRO A 259 -15.97 1.27 -26.28
C PRO A 259 -14.46 1.23 -26.55
N SER A 260 -14.09 1.35 -27.83
CA SER A 260 -12.69 1.34 -28.25
C SER A 260 -11.90 2.47 -27.59
N ARG A 261 -10.69 2.16 -27.14
CA ARG A 261 -9.79 3.13 -26.49
C ARG A 261 -9.08 3.94 -27.55
N GLU A 262 -8.84 5.21 -27.24
CA GLU A 262 -7.91 6.04 -28.02
C GLU A 262 -6.54 5.36 -28.12
N PRO A 263 -5.89 5.29 -29.30
CA PRO A 263 -4.62 4.59 -29.49
C PRO A 263 -3.46 5.06 -28.60
N SER A 264 -3.56 6.27 -28.05
CA SER A 264 -2.61 6.84 -27.09
C SER A 264 -2.82 6.33 -25.65
N ARG A 265 -4.00 5.80 -25.33
CA ARG A 265 -4.35 5.21 -24.03
C ARG A 265 -4.07 3.71 -23.95
N ILE A 266 -3.80 3.06 -25.08
CA ILE A 266 -3.42 1.64 -25.13
C ILE A 266 -1.95 1.53 -24.67
N PRO A 267 -1.65 0.82 -23.57
CA PRO A 267 -0.29 0.63 -23.12
C PRO A 267 0.57 -0.02 -24.20
N ARG A 268 1.79 0.47 -24.38
CA ARG A 268 2.76 -0.09 -25.31
C ARG A 268 3.91 -0.68 -24.52
N PRO A 269 4.50 -1.81 -24.95
CA PRO A 269 5.72 -2.27 -24.35
C PRO A 269 6.77 -1.16 -24.48
N PRO A 270 7.66 -0.99 -23.47
CA PRO A 270 8.76 -0.05 -23.58
C PRO A 270 9.51 -0.37 -24.87
N ARG A 271 9.86 0.67 -25.64
CA ARG A 271 10.72 0.47 -26.81
C ARG A 271 11.95 -0.27 -26.31
N PRO A 272 12.40 -1.34 -26.99
CA PRO A 272 13.64 -1.98 -26.62
C PRO A 272 14.70 -0.91 -26.61
N THR A 273 15.18 -0.55 -25.42
CA THR A 273 16.40 0.24 -25.29
C THR A 273 17.43 -0.56 -26.04
N PRO A 274 18.10 -0.01 -27.08
CA PRO A 274 19.10 -0.76 -27.82
C PRO A 274 20.03 -1.37 -26.78
N ALA A 275 20.09 -2.70 -26.76
CA ALA A 275 20.84 -3.43 -25.76
C ALA A 275 22.20 -2.75 -25.69
N ARG A 276 22.49 -2.12 -24.54
CA ARG A 276 23.80 -1.52 -24.32
C ARG A 276 24.76 -2.66 -24.58
N ALA A 277 25.55 -2.55 -25.65
CA ALA A 277 26.45 -3.59 -26.09
C ALA A 277 27.12 -4.18 -24.85
N PRO A 278 27.17 -5.51 -24.70
CA PRO A 278 27.70 -6.16 -23.51
C PRO A 278 28.98 -5.44 -23.15
N ARG A 279 28.97 -4.76 -22.00
CA ARG A 279 30.15 -4.08 -21.51
C ARG A 279 31.17 -5.20 -21.43
N ALA A 280 32.22 -5.09 -22.24
CA ALA A 280 33.31 -6.07 -22.26
C ALA A 280 33.64 -6.45 -20.82
N PRO A 281 33.89 -7.74 -20.53
CA PRO A 281 34.15 -8.20 -19.17
C PRO A 281 35.14 -7.23 -18.53
N ALA A 282 34.75 -6.68 -17.38
CA ALA A 282 35.60 -5.77 -16.63
C ALA A 282 36.96 -6.46 -16.52
N THR A 283 37.96 -5.87 -17.18
CA THR A 283 39.35 -6.28 -17.10
C THR A 283 39.67 -6.49 -15.62
N GLU A 284 40.31 -7.62 -15.34
CA GLU A 284 40.71 -8.09 -14.02
C GLU A 284 41.15 -6.94 -13.10
N PRO A 285 40.85 -7.02 -11.78
CA PRO A 285 41.25 -5.99 -10.83
C PRO A 285 42.74 -5.68 -11.01
N ASP A 286 43.00 -4.43 -11.38
CA ASP A 286 44.27 -3.93 -11.90
C ASP A 286 45.42 -4.19 -10.91
N LEU A 287 46.06 -5.35 -11.05
CA LEU A 287 47.08 -5.87 -10.14
C LEU A 287 48.25 -4.89 -10.03
N TRP A 288 48.59 -4.20 -11.12
CA TRP A 288 49.63 -3.17 -11.13
C TRP A 288 49.23 -1.92 -10.32
N PHE A 289 47.95 -1.55 -10.27
CA PHE A 289 47.50 -0.42 -9.44
C PHE A 289 47.64 -0.74 -7.96
N THR A 290 47.38 -1.99 -7.57
CA THR A 290 47.59 -2.45 -6.18
C THR A 290 49.09 -2.51 -5.85
N VAL A 291 49.94 -2.98 -6.77
CA VAL A 291 51.40 -2.97 -6.60
C VAL A 291 51.94 -1.54 -6.47
N LEU A 292 51.49 -0.61 -7.32
CA LEU A 292 51.87 0.79 -7.27
C LEU A 292 51.46 1.44 -5.93
N LEU A 293 50.27 1.09 -5.44
CA LEU A 293 49.76 1.56 -4.14
C LEU A 293 50.69 1.15 -3.00
N TRP A 294 51.14 -0.10 -2.98
CA TRP A 294 52.06 -0.60 -1.95
C TRP A 294 53.49 -0.07 -2.11
N ALA A 295 53.98 0.03 -3.36
CA ALA A 295 55.30 0.55 -3.65
C ALA A 295 55.47 2.02 -3.25
N LEU A 296 54.40 2.83 -3.33
CA LEU A 296 54.43 4.21 -2.83
C LEU A 296 54.12 4.32 -1.32
N GLY A 297 53.12 3.59 -0.82
CA GLY A 297 52.66 3.78 0.56
C GLY A 297 53.62 3.24 1.62
N ALA A 298 54.19 2.06 1.40
CA ALA A 298 54.99 1.37 2.40
C ALA A 298 56.31 2.08 2.75
N PRO A 299 57.11 2.59 1.78
CA PRO A 299 58.32 3.34 2.09
C PRO A 299 58.03 4.64 2.84
N GLY A 300 57.00 5.39 2.43
CA GLY A 300 56.62 6.64 3.09
C GLY A 300 56.24 6.42 4.56
N LEU A 301 55.45 5.39 4.85
CA LEU A 301 55.06 5.04 6.21
C LEU A 301 56.25 4.57 7.06
N LEU A 302 57.13 3.72 6.50
CA LEU A 302 58.31 3.23 7.22
C LEU A 302 59.30 4.37 7.54
N ILE A 303 59.55 5.26 6.58
CA ILE A 303 60.43 6.42 6.77
C ILE A 303 59.81 7.37 7.82
N GLY A 304 58.51 7.65 7.74
CA GLY A 304 57.82 8.47 8.73
C GLY A 304 57.85 7.87 10.15
N ALA A 305 57.60 6.57 10.27
CA ALA A 305 57.67 5.87 11.55
C ALA A 305 59.09 5.86 12.13
N ALA A 306 60.11 5.63 11.29
CA ALA A 306 61.52 5.70 11.69
C ALA A 306 61.91 7.11 12.14
N ALA A 307 61.45 8.17 11.45
CA ALA A 307 61.69 9.56 11.87
C ALA A 307 61.11 9.82 13.26
N LEU A 308 59.87 9.40 13.51
CA LEU A 308 59.21 9.58 14.81
C LEU A 308 59.91 8.80 15.92
N ALA A 309 60.30 7.55 15.67
CA ALA A 309 61.03 6.73 16.62
C ALA A 309 62.41 7.33 16.94
N LEU A 310 63.14 7.79 15.91
CA LEU A 310 64.44 8.42 16.10
C LEU A 310 64.32 9.75 16.84
N GLY A 311 63.29 10.55 16.56
CA GLY A 311 62.99 11.76 17.30
C GLY A 311 62.65 11.51 18.77
N TYR A 312 61.94 10.42 19.07
CA TYR A 312 61.67 10.00 20.44
C TYR A 312 62.95 9.61 21.19
N VAL A 313 63.87 8.89 20.53
CA VAL A 313 65.15 8.47 21.13
C VAL A 313 66.14 9.64 21.27
N MET A 314 66.11 10.61 20.35
CA MET A 314 67.01 11.77 20.35
C MET A 314 66.52 12.95 21.21
N GLY A 315 65.30 12.88 21.76
CA GLY A 315 64.80 13.87 22.71
C GLY A 315 65.40 13.65 24.09
N ASP A 316 65.94 14.71 24.69
CA ASP A 316 66.39 14.68 26.09
C ASP A 316 65.17 14.64 27.04
N GLU A 317 65.37 14.48 28.36
CA GLU A 317 64.31 14.36 29.39
C GLU A 317 63.30 15.53 29.39
N HIS A 318 63.66 16.67 28.78
CA HIS A 318 62.80 17.84 28.61
C HIS A 318 62.14 17.94 27.22
N GLY A 319 62.28 16.92 26.37
CA GLY A 319 61.72 16.86 25.02
C GLY A 319 62.39 17.79 24.00
N GLN A 320 63.55 18.36 24.32
CA GLN A 320 64.29 19.23 23.40
C GLN A 320 65.19 18.41 22.48
N ILE A 321 65.01 18.58 21.17
CA ILE A 321 65.83 17.97 20.13
C ILE A 321 66.86 19.02 19.68
N ALA A 322 68.15 18.68 19.71
CA ALA A 322 69.21 19.54 19.21
C ALA A 322 68.91 20.03 17.78
N HIS A 323 69.21 21.30 17.48
CA HIS A 323 68.80 21.95 16.23
C HIS A 323 69.21 21.17 14.97
N ASP A 324 70.40 20.57 14.98
CA ASP A 324 70.91 19.78 13.85
C ASP A 324 70.12 18.46 13.66
N ASN A 325 69.72 17.82 14.76
CA ASN A 325 68.88 16.61 14.73
C ASN A 325 67.44 16.94 14.29
N ALA A 326 66.91 18.09 14.71
CA ALA A 326 65.59 18.56 14.28
C ALA A 326 65.55 18.78 12.76
N TRP A 327 66.60 19.38 12.19
CA TRP A 327 66.73 19.54 10.74
C TRP A 327 66.84 18.21 9.98
N PHE A 328 67.56 17.24 10.55
CA PHE A 328 67.66 15.91 9.97
C PHE A 328 66.28 15.19 9.94
N LEU A 329 65.55 15.20 11.06
CA LEU A 329 64.22 14.61 11.16
C LEU A 329 63.22 15.30 10.22
N PHE A 330 63.30 16.62 10.11
CA PHE A 330 62.47 17.40 9.18
C PHE A 330 62.69 16.98 7.73
N ARG A 331 63.95 16.78 7.30
CA ARG A 331 64.26 16.26 5.96
C ARG A 331 63.71 14.86 5.74
N LEU A 332 63.77 13.99 6.76
CA LEU A 332 63.24 12.63 6.69
C LEU A 332 61.71 12.62 6.51
N LEU A 333 61.00 13.50 7.23
CA LEU A 333 59.56 13.70 7.09
C LEU A 333 59.18 14.29 5.73
N LEU A 334 59.97 15.21 5.19
CA LEU A 334 59.77 15.73 3.83
C LEU A 334 59.88 14.61 2.79
N VAL A 335 60.89 13.74 2.90
CA VAL A 335 61.03 12.58 2.01
C VAL A 335 59.84 11.63 2.15
N ALA A 336 59.39 11.34 3.37
CA ALA A 336 58.17 10.54 3.57
C ALA A 336 56.94 11.17 2.89
N GLY A 337 56.78 12.49 2.97
CA GLY A 337 55.71 13.24 2.32
C GLY A 337 55.65 13.06 0.80
N VAL A 338 56.81 12.98 0.12
CA VAL A 338 56.90 12.75 -1.33
C VAL A 338 56.24 11.42 -1.73
N PHE A 339 56.26 10.41 -0.86
CA PHE A 339 55.66 9.10 -1.12
C PHE A 339 54.19 9.01 -0.67
N VAL A 340 53.84 9.64 0.46
CA VAL A 340 52.48 9.58 1.02
C VAL A 340 51.47 10.42 0.25
N ILE A 341 51.87 11.57 -0.30
CA ILE A 341 50.95 12.47 -1.03
C ILE A 341 50.39 11.80 -2.30
N PRO A 342 51.20 11.24 -3.22
CA PRO A 342 50.66 10.57 -4.40
C PRO A 342 49.92 9.27 -4.05
N TRP A 343 50.30 8.58 -2.96
CA TRP A 343 49.57 7.44 -2.43
C TRP A 343 48.13 7.80 -2.03
N GLY A 344 47.94 8.92 -1.32
CA GLY A 344 46.61 9.43 -0.96
C GLY A 344 45.75 9.81 -2.18
N ILE A 345 46.37 10.40 -3.22
CA ILE A 345 45.69 10.71 -4.48
C ILE A 345 45.20 9.44 -5.19
N CYS A 346 46.03 8.38 -5.22
CA CYS A 346 45.66 7.08 -5.78
C CYS A 346 44.50 6.42 -5.01
N LEU A 347 44.49 6.49 -3.68
CA LEU A 347 43.38 5.97 -2.85
C LEU A 347 42.07 6.69 -3.15
N ASN A 348 42.08 8.02 -3.26
CA ASN A 348 40.88 8.80 -3.56
C ASN A 348 40.30 8.47 -4.95
N ARG A 349 41.18 8.29 -5.96
CA ARG A 349 40.75 7.85 -7.29
C ARG A 349 40.11 6.46 -7.29
N ARG A 350 40.63 5.52 -6.50
CA ARG A 350 40.04 4.17 -6.35
C ARG A 350 38.67 4.21 -5.68
N SER A 351 38.48 5.08 -4.69
CA SER A 351 37.19 5.26 -4.01
C SER A 351 36.12 5.81 -4.97
N LYS A 352 36.46 6.84 -5.75
CA LYS A 352 35.54 7.45 -6.73
C LYS A 352 35.18 6.54 -7.92
N SER A 353 36.00 5.53 -8.21
CA SER A 353 35.70 4.54 -9.27
C SER A 353 34.67 3.48 -8.84
N LYS A 354 34.41 3.35 -7.53
CA LYS A 354 33.48 2.36 -6.97
C LYS A 354 32.07 2.89 -6.72
N ASN A 355 31.85 4.20 -6.82
CA ASN A 355 30.53 4.86 -6.70
C ASN A 355 30.00 5.24 -8.10
#